data_AF-A0A838CS48-F1
#
_entry.id   AF-A0A838CS48-F1
#
_cell.length_a   1.000
_cell.length_b   1.000
_cell.length_c   1.000
_cell.angle_alpha   90.00
_cell.angle_beta   90.00
_cell.angle_gamma   90.00
#
_symmetry.space_group_name_H-M   'P 1'
#
loop_
_entity.id
_entity.type
_entity.pdbx_description
1 polymer ?
#
loop_
_entity_poly.entity_id
_entity_poly.type
_entity_poly.pdbx_seq_one_letter_code
_entity_poly.pdbx_strand_id
1 'polypeptide(L)'
;MKISCNVIKDILPLYAEDMVSQDTRDLVEDHIDSCENCKKHLEEMRTFEEPPVDTDIAPLKNIQNTLRRKKLQTILFSVMVTLVFAVVTIAYLTTPAYLPYNEDAVSIIEKDDGTVLLNFSEEVAGFDVTEYQAQDDSGYVYNITTWETIWHQKISRNNLENTVLNPNGKTVASIYYYNTDGSENTLIYGDSITEGSMTLPRLVLSYYLLFAIGGSLLCGIGWFLFRKNEKIRNGLENIILLPISYVFAHFLIKGLHPATYLAGRDVYLIVLVTIPLYFALLAGRNILKKLSNKKPKSTL
;
A
#
# COMPACT_ATOMS: atom_id res chain seq x y z
N MET A 1 52.67 67.95 1.14
CA MET A 1 53.64 67.03 1.76
C MET A 1 53.71 65.81 0.85
N LYS A 2 54.87 65.44 0.29
CA LYS A 2 54.93 64.30 -0.65
C LYS A 2 54.80 63.00 0.13
N ILE A 3 53.66 62.34 0.00
CA ILE A 3 53.41 61.04 0.61
C ILE A 3 54.23 59.99 -0.14
N SER A 4 54.80 59.04 0.61
CA SER A 4 55.64 58.01 0.01
C SER A 4 54.79 56.97 -0.72
N CYS A 5 55.35 56.40 -1.78
CA CYS A 5 54.69 55.35 -2.54
C CYS A 5 54.37 54.12 -1.68
N ASN A 6 55.12 53.88 -0.60
CA ASN A 6 54.86 52.76 0.32
C ASN A 6 53.53 52.95 1.05
N VAL A 7 53.28 54.15 1.58
CA VAL A 7 52.01 54.46 2.26
C VAL A 7 50.83 54.34 1.29
N ILE A 8 51.01 54.77 0.04
CA ILE A 8 49.97 54.66 -1.00
C ILE A 8 49.70 53.19 -1.36
N LYS A 9 50.75 52.37 -1.48
CA LYS A 9 50.61 50.93 -1.75
C LYS A 9 49.88 50.19 -0.63
N ASP A 10 50.10 50.57 0.62
CA ASP A 10 49.46 49.95 1.78
C ASP A 10 47.94 50.22 1.81
N ILE A 11 47.50 51.39 1.33
CA ILE A 11 46.08 51.78 1.29
C ILE A 11 45.38 51.50 -0.06
N LEU A 12 46.15 51.20 -1.11
CA LEU A 12 45.66 50.99 -2.48
C LEU A 12 44.60 49.88 -2.60
N PRO A 13 44.71 48.73 -1.89
CA PRO A 13 43.68 47.69 -1.95
C PRO A 13 42.33 48.18 -1.42
N LEU A 14 42.33 48.93 -0.31
CA LEU A 14 41.11 49.50 0.27
C LEU A 14 40.51 50.57 -0.63
N TYR A 15 41.35 51.35 -1.31
CA TYR A 15 40.91 52.30 -2.32
C TYR A 15 40.28 51.59 -3.54
N ALA A 16 40.86 50.46 -3.98
CA ALA A 16 40.33 49.67 -5.09
C ALA A 16 38.95 49.07 -4.79
N GLU A 17 38.66 48.75 -3.52
CA GLU A 17 37.37 48.22 -3.04
C GLU A 17 36.38 49.33 -2.60
N ASP A 18 36.69 50.62 -2.84
CA ASP A 18 35.86 51.77 -2.45
C ASP A 18 35.63 51.90 -0.93
N MET A 19 36.53 51.34 -0.10
CA MET A 19 36.41 51.25 1.36
C MET A 19 37.20 52.32 2.13
N VAL A 20 37.60 53.40 1.47
CA VAL A 20 38.35 54.51 2.09
C VAL A 20 37.49 55.76 2.26
N SER A 21 37.82 56.59 3.26
CA SER A 21 37.20 57.90 3.45
C SER A 21 37.52 58.87 2.30
N GLN A 22 36.71 59.90 2.11
CA GLN A 22 36.91 60.89 1.04
C GLN A 22 38.30 61.56 1.11
N ASP A 23 38.73 61.96 2.30
CA ASP A 23 40.05 62.58 2.51
C ASP A 23 41.21 61.66 2.08
N THR A 24 41.04 60.35 2.26
CA THR A 24 42.03 59.35 1.83
C THR A 24 41.97 59.10 0.33
N ARG A 25 40.77 59.22 -0.27
CA ARG A 25 40.55 59.09 -1.72
C ARG A 25 41.25 60.19 -2.49
N ASP A 26 41.01 61.45 -2.12
CA ASP A 26 41.61 62.62 -2.77
C ASP A 26 43.15 62.56 -2.69
N LEU A 27 43.68 62.09 -1.55
CA LEU A 27 45.10 61.92 -1.30
C LEU A 27 45.74 60.82 -2.18
N VAL A 28 45.01 59.73 -2.44
CA VAL A 28 45.45 58.66 -3.34
C VAL A 28 45.39 59.11 -4.81
N GLU A 29 44.33 59.81 -5.20
CA GLU A 29 44.16 60.37 -6.55
C GLU A 29 45.29 61.35 -6.91
N ASP A 30 45.57 62.31 -6.03
CA ASP A 30 46.67 63.27 -6.18
C ASP A 30 48.05 62.58 -6.36
N HIS A 31 48.27 61.44 -5.70
CA HIS A 31 49.53 60.70 -5.82
C HIS A 31 49.61 59.88 -7.11
N ILE A 32 48.51 59.25 -7.53
CA ILE A 32 48.47 58.41 -8.72
C ILE A 32 48.62 59.24 -10.00
N ASP A 33 48.08 60.46 -10.02
CA ASP A 33 48.23 61.40 -11.13
C ASP A 33 49.68 61.79 -11.40
N SER A 34 50.53 61.72 -10.37
CA SER A 34 51.95 62.07 -10.45
C SER A 34 52.92 60.88 -10.37
N CYS A 35 52.42 59.65 -10.16
CA CYS A 35 53.24 58.45 -9.98
C CYS A 35 52.78 57.25 -10.82
N GLU A 36 53.49 57.01 -11.94
CA GLU A 36 53.20 55.91 -12.87
C GLU A 36 53.32 54.51 -12.23
N ASN A 37 54.18 54.36 -11.22
CA ASN A 37 54.39 53.08 -10.53
C ASN A 37 53.16 52.69 -9.68
N CYS A 38 52.60 53.65 -8.94
CA CYS A 38 51.39 53.43 -8.15
C CYS A 38 50.17 53.26 -9.05
N LYS A 39 50.11 53.99 -10.18
CA LYS A 39 49.07 53.85 -11.21
C LYS A 39 49.03 52.44 -11.80
N LYS A 40 50.20 51.92 -12.21
CA LYS A 40 50.30 50.56 -12.75
C LYS A 40 49.86 49.50 -11.73
N HIS A 41 50.22 49.68 -10.46
CA HIS A 41 49.86 48.75 -9.41
C HIS A 41 48.36 48.73 -9.10
N LEU A 42 47.68 49.89 -9.19
CA LEU A 42 46.23 49.98 -9.10
C LEU A 42 45.54 49.24 -10.24
N GLU A 43 46.04 49.39 -11.47
CA GLU A 43 45.52 48.68 -12.64
C GLU A 43 45.71 47.16 -12.50
N GLU A 44 46.87 46.70 -12.02
CA GLU A 44 47.12 45.28 -11.72
C GLU A 44 46.12 44.71 -10.70
N MET A 45 45.75 45.47 -9.66
CA MET A 45 44.75 45.07 -8.67
C MET A 45 43.32 45.04 -9.25
N ARG A 46 42.95 46.03 -10.07
CA ARG A 46 41.64 46.09 -10.75
C ARG A 46 41.47 44.98 -11.80
N THR A 47 42.58 44.49 -12.37
CA THR A 47 42.57 43.41 -13.37
C THR A 47 42.41 42.02 -12.75
N PHE A 48 42.62 41.89 -11.43
CA PHE A 48 42.23 40.68 -10.69
C PHE A 48 40.70 40.66 -10.55
N GLU A 49 40.03 40.27 -11.63
CA GLU A 49 38.58 40.07 -11.69
C GLU A 49 38.09 39.24 -10.48
N GLU A 50 36.99 39.70 -9.88
CA GLU A 50 36.26 38.91 -8.89
C GLU A 50 36.03 37.50 -9.44
N PRO A 51 36.42 36.43 -8.72
CA PRO A 51 36.12 35.08 -9.17
C PRO A 51 34.61 34.97 -9.37
N PRO A 52 34.12 34.46 -10.51
CA PRO A 52 32.70 34.40 -10.77
C PRO A 52 32.03 33.64 -9.63
N VAL A 53 31.15 34.32 -8.90
CA VAL A 53 30.34 33.69 -7.86
C VAL A 53 29.52 32.61 -8.56
N ASP A 54 29.86 31.36 -8.29
CA ASP A 54 29.17 30.19 -8.84
C ASP A 54 27.73 30.19 -8.32
N THR A 55 26.83 30.75 -9.13
CA THR A 55 25.39 30.82 -8.89
C THR A 55 24.68 29.52 -9.31
N ASP A 56 25.42 28.47 -9.68
CA ASP A 56 24.82 27.19 -10.05
C ASP A 56 24.24 26.48 -8.81
N ILE A 57 22.95 26.73 -8.58
CA ILE A 57 22.12 26.06 -7.57
C ILE A 57 21.69 24.64 -7.99
N ALA A 58 22.00 24.18 -9.20
CA ALA A 58 21.68 22.83 -9.66
C ALA A 58 22.16 21.70 -8.71
N PRO A 59 23.41 21.70 -8.19
CA PRO A 59 23.85 20.71 -7.20
C PRO A 59 22.97 20.69 -5.94
N LEU A 60 22.60 21.85 -5.40
CA LEU A 60 21.74 21.94 -4.21
C LEU A 60 20.32 21.43 -4.49
N LYS A 61 19.74 21.79 -5.64
CA LYS A 61 18.41 21.31 -6.07
C LYS A 61 18.40 19.79 -6.27
N ASN A 62 19.46 19.24 -6.84
CA ASN A 62 19.61 17.79 -7.01
C ASN A 62 19.75 17.06 -5.67
N ILE A 63 20.54 17.61 -4.73
CA ILE A 63 20.66 17.07 -3.37
C ILE A 63 19.29 17.09 -2.66
N GLN A 64 18.59 18.23 -2.67
CA GLN A 64 17.25 18.34 -2.06
C GLN A 64 16.27 17.35 -2.67
N ASN A 65 16.24 17.19 -4.00
CA ASN A 65 15.37 16.24 -4.68
C ASN A 65 15.67 14.79 -4.30
N THR A 66 16.95 14.42 -4.17
CA THR A 66 17.31 13.06 -3.73
C THR A 66 16.92 12.80 -2.28
N LEU A 67 17.07 13.79 -1.39
CA LEU A 67 16.66 13.71 0.01
C LEU A 67 15.13 13.64 0.14
N ARG A 68 14.39 14.47 -0.59
CA ARG A 68 12.91 14.44 -0.65
C ARG A 68 12.41 13.08 -1.14
N ARG A 69 12.98 12.54 -2.23
CA ARG A 69 12.63 11.21 -2.74
C ARG A 69 12.93 10.10 -1.72
N LYS A 70 14.03 10.19 -0.97
CA LYS A 70 14.34 9.24 0.11
C LYS A 70 13.31 9.31 1.23
N LYS A 71 13.01 10.53 1.71
CA LYS A 71 12.00 10.76 2.74
C LYS A 71 10.63 10.21 2.29
N LEU A 72 10.23 10.49 1.05
CA LEU A 72 8.99 9.98 0.49
C LEU A 72 8.96 8.46 0.41
N GLN A 73 10.04 7.81 0.00
CA GLN A 73 10.12 6.33 -0.03
C GLN A 73 10.00 5.72 1.36
N THR A 74 10.63 6.31 2.38
CA THR A 74 10.51 5.84 3.77
C THR A 74 9.11 6.08 4.33
N ILE A 75 8.49 7.23 4.06
CA ILE A 75 7.10 7.51 4.45
C ILE A 75 6.17 6.50 3.79
N LEU A 76 6.28 6.31 2.47
CA LEU A 76 5.44 5.37 1.73
C LEU A 76 5.60 3.95 2.29
N PHE A 77 6.83 3.50 2.55
CA PHE A 77 7.09 2.21 3.17
C PHE A 77 6.37 2.08 4.51
N SER A 78 6.53 3.05 5.41
CA SER A 78 5.88 3.06 6.72
C SER A 78 4.37 3.00 6.61
N VAL A 79 3.76 3.86 5.77
CA VAL A 79 2.31 3.94 5.59
C VAL A 79 1.75 2.62 5.03
N MET A 80 2.42 2.03 4.04
CA MET A 80 1.98 0.76 3.44
C MET A 80 2.06 -0.39 4.45
N VAL A 81 3.13 -0.46 5.27
CA VAL A 81 3.26 -1.47 6.32
C VAL A 81 2.17 -1.29 7.38
N THR A 82 1.91 -0.07 7.83
CA THR A 82 0.82 0.23 8.77
C THR A 82 -0.53 -0.18 8.20
N LEU A 83 -0.78 0.07 6.90
CA LEU A 83 -2.01 -0.33 6.23
C LEU A 83 -2.18 -1.85 6.18
N VAL A 84 -1.10 -2.61 5.91
CA VAL A 84 -1.13 -4.09 5.99
C VAL A 84 -1.60 -4.55 7.36
N PHE A 85 -0.98 -4.04 8.44
CA PHE A 85 -1.37 -4.41 9.81
C PHE A 85 -2.82 -4.04 10.12
N ALA A 86 -3.26 -2.83 9.75
CA ALA A 86 -4.63 -2.38 9.96
C ALA A 86 -5.64 -3.31 9.27
N VAL A 87 -5.42 -3.65 7.99
CA VAL A 87 -6.31 -4.54 7.24
C VAL A 87 -6.31 -5.95 7.84
N VAL A 88 -5.15 -6.49 8.21
CA VAL A 88 -5.07 -7.82 8.85
C VAL A 88 -5.80 -7.85 10.20
N THR A 89 -5.67 -6.81 11.01
CA THR A 89 -6.40 -6.70 12.29
C THR A 89 -7.91 -6.63 12.04
N ILE A 90 -8.37 -5.82 11.09
CA ILE A 90 -9.81 -5.75 10.74
C ILE A 90 -10.31 -7.10 10.21
N ALA A 91 -9.54 -7.75 9.33
CA ALA A 91 -9.85 -9.07 8.81
C ALA A 91 -10.02 -10.10 9.93
N TYR A 92 -9.12 -10.09 10.92
CA TYR A 92 -9.19 -10.95 12.09
C TYR A 92 -10.46 -10.68 12.93
N LEU A 93 -10.72 -9.42 13.28
CA LEU A 93 -11.88 -9.02 14.09
C LEU A 93 -13.23 -9.31 13.40
N THR A 94 -13.25 -9.29 12.07
CA THR A 94 -14.44 -9.58 11.25
C THR A 94 -14.48 -11.01 10.74
N THR A 95 -13.67 -11.93 11.29
CA THR A 95 -13.69 -13.35 10.90
C THR A 95 -15.03 -13.97 11.28
N PRO A 96 -15.75 -14.57 10.31
CA PRO A 96 -17.00 -15.28 10.56
C PRO A 96 -16.78 -16.45 11.50
N ALA A 97 -17.45 -16.43 12.65
CA ALA A 97 -17.65 -17.57 13.51
C ALA A 97 -19.07 -18.10 13.25
N TYR A 98 -19.16 -19.14 12.42
CA TYR A 98 -20.46 -19.67 11.98
C TYR A 98 -21.26 -20.22 13.16
N LEU A 99 -22.54 -19.85 13.19
CA LEU A 99 -23.47 -20.26 14.23
C LEU A 99 -24.17 -21.56 13.80
N PRO A 100 -24.37 -22.52 14.70
CA PRO A 100 -25.24 -23.65 14.43
C PRO A 100 -26.69 -23.17 14.28
N TYR A 101 -27.52 -23.95 13.60
CA TYR A 101 -28.95 -23.62 13.49
C TYR A 101 -29.62 -23.56 14.87
N ASN A 102 -30.37 -22.47 15.09
CA ASN A 102 -31.29 -22.30 16.20
C ASN A 102 -32.49 -21.48 15.69
N GLU A 103 -33.72 -21.87 16.07
CA GLU A 103 -34.96 -21.15 15.73
C GLU A 103 -34.94 -19.69 16.21
N ASP A 104 -34.26 -19.42 17.33
CA ASP A 104 -34.08 -18.05 17.83
C ASP A 104 -33.14 -17.25 16.91
N ALA A 105 -32.09 -17.89 16.36
CA ALA A 105 -31.05 -17.23 15.59
C ALA A 105 -31.56 -16.77 14.22
N VAL A 106 -32.36 -17.60 13.55
CA VAL A 106 -32.99 -17.30 12.26
C VAL A 106 -34.43 -17.81 12.27
N SER A 107 -35.37 -16.89 12.15
CA SER A 107 -36.80 -17.18 12.02
C SER A 107 -37.33 -16.71 10.68
N ILE A 108 -38.32 -17.43 10.16
CA ILE A 108 -38.89 -17.21 8.83
C ILE A 108 -40.28 -16.64 9.01
N ILE A 109 -40.53 -15.50 8.38
CA ILE A 109 -41.80 -14.80 8.42
C ILE A 109 -42.37 -14.79 7.01
N GLU A 110 -43.45 -15.53 6.81
CA GLU A 110 -44.21 -15.52 5.56
C GLU A 110 -45.33 -14.47 5.64
N LYS A 111 -45.43 -13.65 4.60
CA LYS A 111 -46.51 -12.67 4.44
C LYS A 111 -47.63 -13.22 3.56
N ASP A 112 -48.83 -12.67 3.72
CA ASP A 112 -50.02 -13.03 2.94
C ASP A 112 -49.85 -12.87 1.42
N ASP A 113 -48.88 -12.06 0.97
CA ASP A 113 -48.55 -11.83 -0.43
C ASP A 113 -47.53 -12.85 -1.00
N GLY A 114 -47.13 -13.86 -0.22
CA GLY A 114 -46.12 -14.85 -0.59
C GLY A 114 -44.68 -14.38 -0.43
N THR A 115 -44.45 -13.19 0.14
CA THR A 115 -43.11 -12.71 0.48
C THR A 115 -42.57 -13.45 1.70
N VAL A 116 -41.36 -14.01 1.58
CA VAL A 116 -40.67 -14.67 2.67
C VAL A 116 -39.57 -13.76 3.21
N LEU A 117 -39.63 -13.47 4.51
CA LEU A 117 -38.66 -12.65 5.23
C LEU A 117 -37.82 -13.51 6.17
N LEU A 118 -36.54 -13.20 6.24
CA LEU A 118 -35.63 -13.69 7.27
C LEU A 118 -35.56 -12.66 8.40
N ASN A 119 -35.82 -13.12 9.62
CA ASN A 119 -35.63 -12.35 10.85
C ASN A 119 -34.47 -12.96 11.63
N PHE A 120 -33.56 -12.10 12.08
CA PHE A 120 -32.31 -12.52 12.72
C PHE A 120 -32.29 -12.10 14.19
N SER A 121 -31.73 -12.95 15.06
CA SER A 121 -31.45 -12.56 16.44
C SER A 121 -30.36 -11.49 16.53
N GLU A 122 -30.25 -10.86 17.70
CA GLU A 122 -29.18 -9.90 18.00
C GLU A 122 -27.78 -10.50 17.97
N GLU A 123 -27.63 -11.82 18.05
CA GLU A 123 -26.35 -12.53 18.03
C GLU A 123 -25.77 -12.67 16.62
N VAL A 124 -26.62 -12.50 15.59
CA VAL A 124 -26.19 -12.67 14.20
C VAL A 124 -25.54 -11.39 13.69
N ALA A 125 -24.27 -11.50 13.32
CA ALA A 125 -23.50 -10.39 12.73
C ALA A 125 -23.60 -10.34 11.21
N GLY A 126 -23.87 -11.47 10.56
CA GLY A 126 -24.01 -11.57 9.11
C GLY A 126 -24.55 -12.93 8.67
N PHE A 127 -24.95 -12.99 7.40
CA PHE A 127 -25.53 -14.17 6.79
C PHE A 127 -25.17 -14.26 5.30
N ASP A 128 -25.24 -15.46 4.75
CA ASP A 128 -25.08 -15.74 3.32
C ASP A 128 -26.26 -16.56 2.84
N VAL A 129 -26.72 -16.25 1.63
CA VAL A 129 -27.83 -16.94 0.97
C VAL A 129 -27.40 -17.31 -0.43
N THR A 130 -27.61 -18.58 -0.78
CA THR A 130 -27.49 -19.05 -2.15
C THR A 130 -28.82 -19.61 -2.62
N GLU A 131 -29.20 -19.31 -3.86
CA GLU A 131 -30.46 -19.77 -4.46
C GLU A 131 -30.20 -20.62 -5.71
N TYR A 132 -31.02 -21.63 -5.93
CA TYR A 132 -31.06 -22.42 -7.16
C TYR A 132 -32.48 -22.94 -7.42
N GLN A 133 -32.80 -23.24 -8.68
CA GLN A 133 -34.12 -23.78 -9.04
C GLN A 133 -34.17 -25.28 -8.69
N ALA A 134 -35.29 -25.71 -8.11
CA ALA A 134 -35.55 -27.11 -7.78
C ALA A 134 -35.66 -27.95 -9.07
N GLN A 135 -35.20 -29.21 -9.02
CA GLN A 135 -35.20 -30.10 -10.20
C GLN A 135 -36.61 -30.54 -10.62
N ASP A 136 -37.54 -30.57 -9.67
CA ASP A 136 -38.94 -30.90 -9.85
C ASP A 136 -39.81 -29.70 -10.27
N ASP A 137 -39.18 -28.55 -10.54
CA ASP A 137 -39.83 -27.29 -10.90
C ASP A 137 -40.83 -26.77 -9.85
N SER A 138 -40.69 -27.21 -8.59
CA SER A 138 -41.50 -26.76 -7.44
C SER A 138 -41.24 -25.31 -7.04
N GLY A 139 -40.15 -24.71 -7.52
CA GLY A 139 -39.76 -23.33 -7.24
C GLY A 139 -38.25 -23.20 -7.00
N TYR A 140 -37.88 -22.30 -6.09
CA TYR A 140 -36.49 -22.04 -5.73
C TYR A 140 -36.15 -22.59 -4.34
N VAL A 141 -34.97 -23.18 -4.24
CA VAL A 141 -34.37 -23.63 -2.99
C VAL A 141 -33.32 -22.63 -2.53
N TYR A 142 -33.37 -22.29 -1.25
CA TYR A 142 -32.46 -21.34 -0.62
C TYR A 142 -31.62 -22.03 0.43
N ASN A 143 -30.30 -21.92 0.33
CA ASN A 143 -29.36 -22.37 1.36
C ASN A 143 -28.83 -21.15 2.12
N ILE A 144 -28.98 -21.16 3.44
CA ILE A 144 -28.66 -20.04 4.32
C ILE A 144 -27.64 -20.49 5.36
N THR A 145 -26.74 -19.60 5.74
CA THR A 145 -25.93 -19.75 6.95
C THR A 145 -25.77 -18.40 7.64
N THR A 146 -25.48 -18.43 8.93
CA THR A 146 -25.25 -17.23 9.73
C THR A 146 -23.97 -17.31 10.54
N TRP A 147 -23.44 -16.17 10.93
CA TRP A 147 -22.24 -16.09 11.74
C TRP A 147 -22.26 -14.89 12.67
N GLU A 148 -21.51 -15.01 13.76
CA GLU A 148 -21.11 -13.89 14.61
C GLU A 148 -19.69 -13.44 14.21
N THR A 149 -19.25 -12.27 14.69
CA THR A 149 -17.86 -11.83 14.60
C THR A 149 -17.41 -11.20 15.92
N ILE A 150 -16.09 -11.22 16.19
CA ILE A 150 -15.52 -10.57 17.38
C ILE A 150 -15.86 -9.08 17.38
N TRP A 151 -15.83 -8.44 16.21
CA TRP A 151 -16.20 -7.04 16.05
C TRP A 151 -17.63 -6.77 16.50
N HIS A 152 -18.57 -7.58 16.03
CA HIS A 152 -19.97 -7.42 16.41
C HIS A 152 -20.17 -7.69 17.92
N GLN A 153 -19.62 -8.77 18.43
CA GLN A 153 -19.77 -9.17 19.83
C GLN A 153 -19.20 -8.15 20.83
N LYS A 154 -18.03 -7.55 20.51
CA LYS A 154 -17.22 -6.77 21.46
C LYS A 154 -17.10 -5.27 21.15
N ILE A 155 -17.33 -4.85 19.91
CA ILE A 155 -17.08 -3.47 19.47
C ILE A 155 -18.38 -2.76 19.13
N SER A 156 -19.21 -3.33 18.24
CA SER A 156 -20.46 -2.70 17.79
C SER A 156 -21.51 -3.76 17.52
N ARG A 157 -22.49 -3.87 18.43
CA ARG A 157 -23.68 -4.69 18.23
C ARG A 157 -24.69 -3.92 17.38
N ASN A 158 -24.65 -4.16 16.08
CA ASN A 158 -25.67 -3.68 15.17
C ASN A 158 -26.55 -4.86 14.80
N ASN A 159 -27.84 -4.76 15.05
CA ASN A 159 -28.80 -5.79 14.68
C ASN A 159 -29.01 -5.76 13.17
N LEU A 160 -29.12 -6.94 12.56
CA LEU A 160 -29.49 -7.05 11.16
C LEU A 160 -30.96 -6.69 10.97
N GLU A 161 -31.25 -5.98 9.89
CA GLU A 161 -32.63 -5.74 9.47
C GLU A 161 -33.21 -6.99 8.80
N ASN A 162 -34.54 -7.14 8.89
CA ASN A 162 -35.24 -8.24 8.24
C ASN A 162 -35.01 -8.19 6.73
N THR A 163 -34.60 -9.31 6.17
CA THR A 163 -34.21 -9.41 4.76
C THR A 163 -35.28 -10.16 3.96
N VAL A 164 -35.70 -9.59 2.84
CA VAL A 164 -36.58 -10.27 1.87
C VAL A 164 -35.78 -11.34 1.13
N LEU A 165 -36.21 -12.60 1.26
CA LEU A 165 -35.56 -13.74 0.64
C LEU A 165 -35.88 -13.86 -0.85
N ASN A 166 -37.14 -13.58 -1.23
CA ASN A 166 -37.65 -13.69 -2.59
C ASN A 166 -38.07 -12.33 -3.17
N PRO A 167 -37.16 -11.34 -3.31
CA PRO A 167 -37.51 -9.97 -3.70
C PRO A 167 -38.15 -9.85 -5.08
N ASN A 168 -37.99 -10.85 -5.93
CA ASN A 168 -38.55 -10.91 -7.28
C ASN A 168 -39.90 -11.67 -7.35
N GLY A 169 -40.51 -12.00 -6.21
CA GLY A 169 -41.76 -12.77 -6.15
C GLY A 169 -41.60 -14.22 -6.61
N LYS A 170 -40.39 -14.78 -6.50
CA LYS A 170 -40.12 -16.19 -6.80
C LYS A 170 -40.80 -17.08 -5.75
N THR A 171 -41.39 -18.19 -6.20
CA THR A 171 -41.92 -19.22 -5.30
C THR A 171 -40.78 -19.87 -4.52
N VAL A 172 -40.87 -19.81 -3.19
CA VAL A 172 -39.92 -20.46 -2.28
C VAL A 172 -40.40 -21.88 -2.04
N ALA A 173 -39.63 -22.86 -2.52
CA ALA A 173 -40.00 -24.27 -2.39
C ALA A 173 -39.49 -24.84 -1.04
N SER A 174 -38.22 -24.59 -0.72
CA SER A 174 -37.61 -24.98 0.56
C SER A 174 -36.50 -24.04 0.96
N ILE A 175 -36.26 -23.94 2.27
CA ILE A 175 -35.11 -23.25 2.85
C ILE A 175 -34.33 -24.24 3.71
N TYR A 176 -33.03 -24.34 3.44
CA TYR A 176 -32.10 -25.16 4.19
C TYR A 176 -31.06 -24.31 4.91
N TYR A 177 -30.80 -24.61 6.18
CA TYR A 177 -29.68 -24.07 6.93
C TYR A 177 -28.47 -24.99 6.80
N TYR A 178 -27.33 -24.46 6.37
CA TYR A 178 -26.09 -25.24 6.30
C TYR A 178 -25.09 -24.82 7.36
N ASN A 179 -24.44 -25.82 7.97
CA ASN A 179 -23.31 -25.62 8.85
C ASN A 179 -22.01 -25.78 8.07
N THR A 180 -20.95 -25.12 8.52
CA THR A 180 -19.63 -25.18 7.87
C THR A 180 -18.74 -26.33 8.37
N ASP A 181 -19.27 -27.20 9.23
CA ASP A 181 -18.60 -28.35 9.83
C ASP A 181 -18.69 -29.62 8.98
N GLY A 182 -19.45 -29.58 7.89
CA GLY A 182 -19.67 -30.70 7.00
C GLY A 182 -20.80 -31.64 7.41
N SER A 183 -21.66 -31.21 8.34
CA SER A 183 -22.95 -31.85 8.58
C SER A 183 -23.92 -31.65 7.41
N GLU A 184 -24.96 -32.48 7.37
CA GLU A 184 -26.07 -32.31 6.42
C GLU A 184 -26.85 -31.02 6.71
N ASN A 185 -27.32 -30.40 5.64
CA ASN A 185 -28.11 -29.19 5.71
C ASN A 185 -29.46 -29.48 6.38
N THR A 186 -29.85 -28.65 7.35
CA THR A 186 -31.10 -28.76 8.10
C THR A 186 -32.22 -28.08 7.33
N LEU A 187 -33.34 -28.77 7.06
CA LEU A 187 -34.54 -28.15 6.49
C LEU A 187 -35.20 -27.25 7.54
N ILE A 188 -35.44 -25.98 7.20
CA ILE A 188 -36.03 -24.99 8.12
C ILE A 188 -37.35 -24.40 7.62
N TYR A 189 -37.69 -24.61 6.34
CA TYR A 189 -38.99 -24.22 5.76
C TYR A 189 -39.30 -25.02 4.50
N GLY A 190 -40.60 -25.26 4.26
CA GLY A 190 -41.12 -25.98 3.10
C GLY A 190 -41.00 -27.50 3.23
N ASP A 191 -41.20 -28.19 2.10
CA ASP A 191 -41.09 -29.64 2.02
C ASP A 191 -39.66 -30.06 1.67
N SER A 192 -39.26 -31.27 2.04
CA SER A 192 -37.94 -31.77 1.67
C SER A 192 -37.91 -32.18 0.20
N ILE A 193 -37.15 -31.46 -0.61
CA ILE A 193 -36.97 -31.76 -2.06
C ILE A 193 -35.80 -32.73 -2.27
N THR A 194 -34.84 -32.77 -1.35
CA THR A 194 -33.66 -33.66 -1.41
C THR A 194 -33.63 -34.60 -0.20
N GLU A 195 -33.15 -35.83 -0.36
CA GLU A 195 -32.97 -36.81 0.74
C GLU A 195 -31.79 -36.49 1.68
N GLY A 196 -31.32 -35.24 1.67
CA GLY A 196 -30.11 -34.79 2.33
C GLY A 196 -29.20 -34.06 1.34
N SER A 197 -28.65 -32.91 1.75
CA SER A 197 -27.67 -32.17 0.97
C SER A 197 -26.60 -31.60 1.91
N MET A 198 -25.38 -31.42 1.39
CA MET A 198 -24.27 -30.86 2.16
C MET A 198 -23.64 -29.74 1.35
N THR A 199 -23.53 -28.57 1.97
CA THR A 199 -22.83 -27.44 1.34
C THR A 199 -21.33 -27.59 1.52
N LEU A 200 -20.57 -27.52 0.42
CA LEU A 200 -19.11 -27.65 0.44
C LEU A 200 -18.42 -26.28 0.36
N PRO A 201 -17.24 -26.11 1.01
CA PRO A 201 -16.47 -24.90 0.88
C PRO A 201 -15.90 -24.79 -0.54
N ARG A 202 -15.82 -23.57 -1.06
CA ARG A 202 -15.19 -23.29 -2.34
C ARG A 202 -13.68 -23.41 -2.23
N LEU A 203 -13.05 -24.04 -3.22
CA LEU A 203 -11.60 -24.17 -3.33
C LEU A 203 -10.95 -23.06 -4.20
N VAL A 204 -11.70 -22.02 -4.58
CA VAL A 204 -11.22 -20.99 -5.54
C VAL A 204 -9.88 -20.37 -5.15
N LEU A 205 -9.63 -20.18 -3.85
CA LEU A 205 -8.40 -19.55 -3.35
C LEU A 205 -7.16 -20.42 -3.56
N SER A 206 -7.30 -21.76 -3.59
CA SER A 206 -6.17 -22.65 -3.81
C SER A 206 -5.63 -22.49 -5.23
N TYR A 207 -6.52 -22.35 -6.22
CA TYR A 207 -6.13 -22.08 -7.60
C TYR A 207 -5.40 -20.74 -7.72
N TYR A 208 -5.92 -19.67 -7.11
CA TYR A 208 -5.23 -18.37 -7.12
C TYR A 208 -3.86 -18.43 -6.46
N LEU A 209 -3.72 -19.14 -5.34
CA LEU A 209 -2.44 -19.36 -4.68
C LEU A 209 -1.47 -20.13 -5.58
N LEU A 210 -1.93 -21.19 -6.25
CA LEU A 210 -1.12 -21.95 -7.20
C LEU A 210 -0.66 -21.10 -8.38
N PHE A 211 -1.54 -20.27 -8.95
CA PHE A 211 -1.16 -19.33 -10.02
C PHE A 211 -0.11 -18.32 -9.55
N ALA A 212 -0.23 -17.79 -8.32
CA ALA A 212 0.76 -16.88 -7.77
C ALA A 212 2.12 -17.56 -7.52
N ILE A 213 2.13 -18.78 -6.99
CA ILE A 213 3.35 -19.57 -6.81
C ILE A 213 4.00 -19.87 -8.17
N GLY A 214 3.21 -20.33 -9.14
CA GLY A 214 3.68 -20.59 -10.51
C GLY A 214 4.25 -19.33 -11.17
N GLY A 215 3.57 -18.19 -11.05
CA GLY A 215 4.05 -16.90 -11.54
C GLY A 215 5.36 -16.47 -10.88
N SER A 216 5.52 -16.71 -9.57
CA SER A 216 6.76 -16.43 -8.84
C SER A 216 7.92 -17.30 -9.34
N LEU A 217 7.67 -18.60 -9.56
CA LEU A 217 8.66 -19.53 -10.09
C LEU A 217 9.08 -19.15 -11.52
N LEU A 218 8.12 -18.85 -12.41
CA LEU A 218 8.40 -18.43 -13.79
C LEU A 218 9.23 -17.14 -13.82
N CYS A 219 8.87 -16.15 -12.99
CA CYS A 219 9.66 -14.92 -12.88
C CYS A 219 11.06 -15.19 -12.31
N GLY A 220 11.20 -16.11 -11.36
CA GLY A 220 12.49 -16.53 -10.80
C GLY A 220 13.40 -17.21 -11.82
N ILE A 221 12.84 -18.11 -12.65
CA ILE A 221 13.55 -18.74 -13.76
C ILE A 221 13.97 -17.69 -14.78
N GLY A 222 13.06 -16.79 -15.17
CA GLY A 222 13.39 -15.67 -16.05
C GLY A 222 14.51 -14.80 -15.49
N TRP A 223 14.47 -14.49 -14.19
CA TRP A 223 15.50 -13.70 -13.52
C TRP A 223 16.86 -14.39 -13.59
N PHE A 224 16.91 -15.71 -13.40
CA PHE A 224 18.13 -16.51 -13.50
C PHE A 224 18.69 -16.53 -14.93
N LEU A 225 17.85 -16.77 -15.93
CA LEU A 225 18.26 -16.82 -17.35
C LEU A 225 18.77 -15.47 -17.84
N PHE A 226 18.09 -14.38 -17.49
CA PHE A 226 18.43 -13.03 -17.92
C PHE A 226 19.31 -12.26 -16.93
N ARG A 227 19.97 -12.95 -15.99
CA ARG A 227 20.79 -12.32 -14.93
C ARG A 227 21.87 -11.35 -15.43
N LYS A 228 22.36 -11.55 -16.66
CA LYS A 228 23.37 -10.70 -17.31
C LYS A 228 22.77 -9.43 -17.93
N ASN A 229 21.48 -9.40 -18.24
CA ASN A 229 20.82 -8.24 -18.84
C ASN A 229 20.18 -7.39 -17.73
N GLU A 230 20.84 -6.30 -17.35
CA GLU A 230 20.44 -5.48 -16.22
C GLU A 230 19.04 -4.88 -16.34
N LYS A 231 18.62 -4.53 -17.57
CA LYS A 231 17.28 -3.95 -17.81
C LYS A 231 16.20 -4.99 -17.55
N ILE A 232 16.34 -6.19 -18.14
CA ILE A 232 15.37 -7.28 -17.96
C ILE A 232 15.36 -7.76 -16.50
N ARG A 233 16.54 -7.92 -15.88
CA ARG A 233 16.68 -8.29 -14.47
C ARG A 233 15.93 -7.33 -13.56
N ASN A 234 16.16 -6.02 -13.69
CA ASN A 234 15.48 -5.02 -12.86
C ASN A 234 13.96 -5.00 -13.06
N GLY A 235 13.48 -5.23 -14.29
CA GLY A 235 12.05 -5.36 -14.58
C GLY A 235 11.44 -6.59 -13.91
N LEU A 236 12.07 -7.77 -14.08
CA LEU A 236 11.62 -9.02 -13.46
C LEU A 236 11.62 -8.94 -11.94
N GLU A 237 12.61 -8.28 -11.34
CA GLU A 237 12.62 -8.06 -9.88
C GLU A 237 11.46 -7.19 -9.38
N ASN A 238 10.85 -6.34 -10.22
CA ASN A 238 9.64 -5.60 -9.85
C ASN A 238 8.39 -6.47 -10.01
N ILE A 239 8.35 -7.25 -11.09
CA ILE A 239 7.20 -8.09 -11.44
C ILE A 239 7.06 -9.23 -10.45
N ILE A 240 8.16 -9.90 -10.08
CA ILE A 240 8.15 -11.05 -9.15
C ILE A 240 7.60 -10.69 -7.76
N LEU A 241 7.72 -9.42 -7.34
CA LEU A 241 7.21 -8.99 -6.04
C LEU A 241 5.70 -9.03 -5.96
N LEU A 242 4.97 -8.91 -7.08
CA LEU A 242 3.51 -8.94 -7.08
C LEU A 242 2.95 -10.32 -6.67
N PRO A 243 3.30 -11.43 -7.36
CA PRO A 243 2.83 -12.75 -6.95
C PRO A 243 3.39 -13.17 -5.58
N ILE A 244 4.61 -12.77 -5.22
CA ILE A 244 5.15 -12.97 -3.86
C ILE A 244 4.25 -12.28 -2.82
N SER A 245 3.85 -11.03 -3.08
CA SER A 245 2.97 -10.28 -2.17
C SER A 245 1.62 -10.96 -2.01
N TYR A 246 1.06 -11.51 -3.10
CA TYR A 246 -0.19 -12.26 -3.03
C TYR A 246 -0.06 -13.52 -2.16
N VAL A 247 1.03 -14.29 -2.31
CA VAL A 247 1.28 -15.49 -1.49
C VAL A 247 1.34 -15.12 -0.01
N PHE A 248 2.11 -14.08 0.35
CA PHE A 248 2.19 -13.62 1.74
C PHE A 248 0.84 -13.09 2.26
N ALA A 249 0.10 -12.32 1.44
CA ALA A 249 -1.22 -11.82 1.81
C ALA A 249 -2.22 -12.95 2.05
N HIS A 250 -2.19 -14.01 1.22
CA HIS A 250 -2.99 -15.21 1.42
C HIS A 250 -2.70 -15.85 2.78
N PHE A 251 -1.43 -16.03 3.12
CA PHE A 251 -1.04 -16.58 4.43
C PHE A 251 -1.48 -15.70 5.59
N LEU A 252 -1.40 -14.38 5.47
CA LEU A 252 -1.82 -13.46 6.53
C LEU A 252 -3.33 -13.48 6.78
N ILE A 253 -4.15 -13.71 5.75
CA ILE A 253 -5.62 -13.68 5.85
C ILE A 253 -6.23 -15.07 6.10
N LYS A 254 -5.73 -16.12 5.44
CA LYS A 254 -6.30 -17.47 5.49
C LYS A 254 -5.39 -18.53 6.10
N GLY A 255 -4.10 -18.22 6.29
CA GLY A 255 -3.14 -19.23 6.74
C GLY A 255 -2.95 -20.35 5.72
N LEU A 256 -2.97 -21.59 6.19
CA LEU A 256 -2.71 -22.80 5.39
C LEU A 256 -3.97 -23.44 4.79
N HIS A 257 -5.16 -22.99 5.19
CA HIS A 257 -6.43 -23.58 4.77
C HIS A 257 -7.13 -22.68 3.73
N PRO A 258 -6.98 -22.98 2.42
CA PRO A 258 -7.54 -22.14 1.35
C PRO A 258 -9.04 -22.35 1.15
N ALA A 259 -9.66 -23.34 1.79
CA ALA A 259 -11.09 -23.58 1.70
C ALA A 259 -11.89 -22.43 2.32
N THR A 260 -12.96 -22.00 1.65
CA THR A 260 -13.80 -20.91 2.13
C THR A 260 -15.25 -21.03 1.66
N TYR A 261 -16.20 -20.74 2.56
CA TYR A 261 -17.60 -20.58 2.21
C TYR A 261 -17.89 -19.16 1.71
N LEU A 262 -17.14 -18.15 2.18
CA LEU A 262 -17.26 -16.74 1.82
C LEU A 262 -16.14 -16.30 0.88
N ALA A 263 -16.12 -16.88 -0.32
CA ALA A 263 -15.07 -16.62 -1.30
C ALA A 263 -14.92 -15.13 -1.67
N GLY A 264 -16.02 -14.38 -1.80
CA GLY A 264 -15.98 -12.96 -2.15
C GLY A 264 -15.24 -12.13 -1.09
N ARG A 265 -15.58 -12.32 0.18
CA ARG A 265 -14.93 -11.66 1.33
C ARG A 265 -13.43 -11.97 1.36
N ASP A 266 -13.09 -13.26 1.31
CA ASP A 266 -11.70 -13.69 1.48
C ASP A 266 -10.81 -13.24 0.31
N VAL A 267 -11.30 -13.30 -0.94
CA VAL A 267 -10.59 -12.76 -2.10
C VAL A 267 -10.34 -11.26 -1.95
N TYR A 268 -11.37 -10.50 -1.56
CA TYR A 268 -11.27 -9.05 -1.39
C TYR A 268 -10.21 -8.68 -0.35
N LEU A 269 -10.22 -9.33 0.83
CA LEU A 269 -9.25 -9.08 1.89
C LEU A 269 -7.82 -9.42 1.47
N ILE A 270 -7.62 -10.55 0.77
CA ILE A 270 -6.29 -10.94 0.27
C ILE A 270 -5.76 -9.90 -0.73
N VAL A 271 -6.59 -9.47 -1.69
CA VAL A 271 -6.21 -8.44 -2.66
C VAL A 271 -5.91 -7.10 -1.96
N LEU A 272 -6.73 -6.73 -0.98
CA LEU A 272 -6.58 -5.50 -0.21
C LEU A 272 -5.26 -5.48 0.60
N VAL A 273 -4.77 -6.63 1.08
CA VAL A 273 -3.44 -6.74 1.71
C VAL A 273 -2.32 -6.82 0.67
N THR A 274 -2.56 -7.48 -0.48
CA THR A 274 -1.57 -7.67 -1.54
C THR A 274 -1.04 -6.34 -2.07
N ILE A 275 -1.93 -5.37 -2.32
CA ILE A 275 -1.58 -4.05 -2.87
C ILE A 275 -0.58 -3.30 -1.99
N PRO A 276 -0.87 -3.00 -0.70
CA PRO A 276 0.07 -2.29 0.15
C PRO A 276 1.33 -3.11 0.43
N LEU A 277 1.22 -4.44 0.55
CA LEU A 277 2.39 -5.29 0.74
C LEU A 277 3.35 -5.21 -0.46
N TYR A 278 2.81 -5.19 -1.68
CA TYR A 278 3.59 -5.02 -2.91
C TYR A 278 4.35 -3.68 -2.92
N PHE A 279 3.65 -2.58 -2.62
CA PHE A 279 4.29 -1.27 -2.55
C PHE A 279 5.32 -1.15 -1.42
N ALA A 280 5.05 -1.77 -0.26
CA ALA A 280 6.00 -1.86 0.83
C ALA A 280 7.26 -2.62 0.39
N LEU A 281 7.13 -3.78 -0.25
CA LEU A 281 8.28 -4.54 -0.73
C LEU A 281 9.08 -3.77 -1.79
N LEU A 282 8.42 -3.08 -2.73
CA LEU A 282 9.08 -2.23 -3.72
C LEU A 282 9.87 -1.08 -3.05
N ALA A 283 9.24 -0.37 -2.11
CA ALA A 283 9.86 0.75 -1.41
C ALA A 283 11.03 0.26 -0.54
N GLY A 284 10.84 -0.82 0.22
CA GLY A 284 11.84 -1.45 1.08
C GLY A 284 13.05 -1.93 0.28
N ARG A 285 12.83 -2.60 -0.86
CA ARG A 285 13.93 -3.02 -1.75
C ARG A 285 14.72 -1.84 -2.30
N ASN A 286 14.04 -0.76 -2.70
CA ASN A 286 14.71 0.46 -3.18
C ASN A 286 15.53 1.14 -2.08
N ILE A 287 15.08 1.09 -0.82
CA ILE A 287 15.84 1.56 0.34
C ILE A 287 17.07 0.66 0.57
N LEU A 288 16.91 -0.67 0.55
CA LEU A 288 18.00 -1.63 0.74
C LEU A 288 19.09 -1.54 -0.33
N LYS A 289 18.73 -1.45 -1.62
CA LYS A 289 19.71 -1.26 -2.70
C LYS A 289 20.58 -0.01 -2.47
N LYS A 290 19.98 1.07 -1.98
CA LYS A 290 20.71 2.32 -1.68
C LYS A 290 21.61 2.21 -0.45
N LEU A 291 21.20 1.47 0.58
CA LEU A 291 22.04 1.20 1.76
C LEU A 291 23.25 0.33 1.41
N SER A 292 23.05 -0.68 0.55
CA SER A 292 24.14 -1.55 0.05
C SER A 292 25.20 -0.75 -0.72
N ASN A 293 24.77 0.13 -1.64
CA ASN A 293 25.69 0.94 -2.44
C ASN A 293 26.47 2.01 -1.63
N LYS A 294 26.07 2.29 -0.38
CA LYS A 294 26.76 3.22 0.50
C LYS A 294 27.86 2.57 1.34
N LYS A 295 27.91 1.24 1.46
CA LYS A 295 29.03 0.58 2.15
C LYS A 295 30.30 0.77 1.29
N PRO A 296 31.37 1.40 1.80
CA PRO A 296 32.65 1.39 1.10
C PRO A 296 33.05 -0.08 0.91
N LYS A 297 33.49 -0.45 -0.30
CA LYS A 297 34.20 -1.71 -0.49
C LYS A 297 35.37 -1.68 0.48
N SER A 298 35.33 -2.46 1.55
CA SER A 298 36.51 -2.76 2.34
C SER A 298 37.44 -3.54 1.42
N THR A 299 38.36 -2.84 0.78
CA THR A 299 39.54 -3.44 0.16
C THR A 299 40.37 -4.05 1.28
N LEU A 300 40.29 -5.37 1.39
CA LEU A 300 41.34 -6.22 1.95
C LEU A 300 41.99 -6.93 0.75
#